data_AF-A0A366EMU1-F1
#
_entry.id   AF-A0A366EMU1-F1
#
_cell.length_a   1.000
_cell.length_b   1.000
_cell.length_c   1.000
_cell.angle_alpha   90.00
_cell.angle_beta   90.00
_cell.angle_gamma   90.00
#
_symmetry.space_group_name_H-M   'P 1'
#
loop_
_entity.id
_entity.type
_entity.pdbx_description
1 polymer ?
#
loop_
_entity_poly.entity_id
_entity_poly.type
_entity_poly.pdbx_seq_one_letter_code
_entity_poly.pdbx_strand_id
1 'polypeptide(L)' 'MMNQILSRDNLIQAIKRVERNKGSHGVDDMPVQNLNN' A
#
# COMPACT_ATOMS: atom_id res chain seq x y z
N MET A 1 19.56 -4.79 -0.59
CA MET A 1 18.33 -4.57 -1.39
C MET A 1 17.07 -4.63 -0.52
N MET A 2 16.82 -5.69 0.25
CA MET A 2 15.63 -5.81 1.12
C MET A 2 15.44 -4.62 2.09
N ASN A 3 16.53 -4.14 2.70
CA ASN A 3 16.47 -2.99 3.62
C ASN A 3 16.03 -1.68 2.96
N GLN A 4 16.24 -1.53 1.65
CA GLN A 4 15.77 -0.35 0.91
C GLN A 4 14.28 -0.47 0.59
N ILE A 5 13.82 -1.67 0.24
CA ILE A 5 12.40 -1.97 0.01
C ILE A 5 11.58 -1.80 1.30
N LEU A 6 12.11 -2.26 2.43
CA LEU A 6 11.45 -2.14 3.74
C LEU A 6 11.75 -0.83 4.47
N SER A 7 12.43 0.12 3.81
CA SER A 7 12.64 1.43 4.42
C SER A 7 11.30 2.14 4.63
N ARG A 8 11.16 2.82 5.77
CA ARG A 8 9.93 3.51 6.17
C ARG A 8 9.41 4.43 5.07
N ASP A 9 10.30 5.20 4.45
CA ASP A 9 9.93 6.15 3.40
C ASP A 9 9.43 5.45 2.13
N ASN A 10 10.03 4.30 1.78
CA ASN A 10 9.56 3.50 0.65
C ASN A 10 8.16 2.92 0.91
N LEU A 11 7.93 2.39 2.11
CA LEU A 11 6.62 1.84 2.49
C LEU A 11 5.52 2.90 2.50
N ILE A 12 5.79 4.10 3.04
CA ILE A 12 4.84 5.22 3.04
C ILE A 12 4.49 5.67 1.62
N GLN A 13 5.48 5.73 0.72
CA GLN A 13 5.22 6.06 -0.67
C GLN A 13 4.41 4.97 -1.40
N ALA A 14 4.67 3.70 -1.08
CA ALA A 14 3.92 2.58 -1.64
C ALA A 14 2.44 2.63 -1.23
N ILE A 15 2.14 2.85 0.06
CA ILE A 15 0.76 2.99 0.56
C ILE A 15 0.03 4.11 -0.17
N LYS A 16 0.62 5.30 -0.26
CA LYS A 16 0.02 6.45 -0.98
C LYS A 16 -0.25 6.18 -2.46
N ARG A 17 0.60 5.38 -3.11
CA ARG A 17 0.39 4.97 -4.51
C ARG A 17 -0.79 4.00 -4.62
N VAL A 18 -0.88 3.03 -3.71
CA VAL A 18 -2.00 2.07 -3.67
C VAL A 18 -3.33 2.79 -3.43
N GLU A 19 -3.39 3.74 -2.49
CA GLU A 19 -4.57 4.60 -2.25
C GLU A 19 -5.00 5.38 -3.49
N ARG A 20 -4.04 5.98 -4.21
CA ARG A 20 -4.33 6.75 -5.43
C ARG A 20 -4.78 5.90 -6.60
N ASN A 21 -4.31 4.65 -6.67
CA ASN A 21 -4.58 3.78 -7.80
C ASN A 21 -6.02 3.25 -7.84
N LYS A 22 -6.82 3.41 -6.76
CA LYS A 22 -8.25 3.04 -6.67
C LYS A 22 -8.59 1.68 -7.31
N GLY A 23 -7.64 0.74 -7.29
CA GLY A 23 -7.80 -0.56 -7.93
C GLY A 23 -8.97 -1.32 -7.32
N SER A 24 -9.62 -2.16 -8.13
CA SER A 24 -10.57 -3.14 -7.63
C SER A 24 -9.92 -3.98 -6.53
N HIS A 25 -10.70 -4.34 -5.52
CA HIS A 25 -10.21 -5.08 -4.36
C HIS A 25 -9.63 -6.44 -4.81
N GLY A 26 -8.70 -6.97 -4.03
CA GLY A 26 -8.19 -8.32 -4.24
C GLY A 26 -9.27 -9.36 -3.98
N VAL A 27 -8.91 -10.65 -4.11
CA VAL A 27 -9.82 -11.77 -3.81
C VAL A 27 -10.28 -11.78 -2.33
N ASP A 28 -9.61 -11.01 -1.47
CA ASP A 28 -9.92 -10.81 -0.05
C ASP A 28 -10.89 -9.65 0.23
N ASP A 29 -11.38 -8.96 -0.82
CA ASP A 29 -12.28 -7.82 -0.76
C ASP A 29 -11.82 -6.69 0.20
N MET A 30 -10.52 -6.61 0.50
CA MET A 30 -10.00 -5.61 1.44
C MET A 30 -10.12 -4.20 0.83
N PRO A 31 -10.92 -3.28 1.41
CA PRO A 31 -11.02 -1.93 0.90
C PRO A 31 -9.73 -1.17 1.19
N VAL A 32 -9.20 -0.51 0.16
CA VAL A 32 -7.95 0.28 0.24
C VAL A 32 -8.02 1.37 1.34
N GLN A 33 -9.22 1.81 1.71
CA GLN A 33 -9.48 2.79 2.77
C GLN A 33 -9.08 2.31 4.17
N ASN A 34 -8.92 0.99 4.37
CA ASN A 34 -8.57 0.40 5.67
C ASN A 34 -7.06 0.14 5.83
N LEU A 35 -6.22 0.46 4.83
CA LEU A 35 -4.79 0.09 4.85
C LEU A 35 -3.95 0.89 5.87
N ASN A 36 -4.49 1.99 6.39
CA ASN A 36 -3.82 2.88 7.35
C ASN A 36 -4.32 2.73 8.81
N ASN A 37 -5.20 1.76 9.09
CA ASN A 37 -5.75 1.48 10.43
C ASN A 37 -5.34 0.11 10.95
#